data_AF-A0A0G4L4N0-F1
#
_entry.id   AF-A0A0G4L4N0-F1
#
_cell.length_a   1.000
_cell.length_b   1.000
_cell.length_c   1.000
_cell.angle_alpha   90.00
_cell.angle_beta   90.00
_cell.angle_gamma   90.00
#
_symmetry.space_group_name_H-M   'P 1'
#
loop_
_entity.id
_entity.type
_entity.pdbx_description
1 polymer ?
#
loop_
_entity_poly.entity_id
_entity_poly.type
_entity_poly.pdbx_seq_one_letter_code
_entity_poly.pdbx_strand_id
1 'polypeptide(L)'
;EKIQKLYLSTFEAEKASHEIERQLLSVESQQDELEEWLNRYEGEVKEMFSRQMGQGETLAGPDQERERTYKLAEKLTQHLDEKSRDLSKMGDYHRYLAEFAIGDRRKDSADKSLEAYKAATEVAQTELPPTHPIRLGLALNFSVFYYEILNAPDQACHLAKQAFDDAIAELDTLSEESYKDSTLIMQLLRDNLTLWTSSEAEPAQTGSGESAAPKEAAPEATEAPAAAASTEEAPKAAE
;
A
#
# COMPACT_ATOMS: atom_id res chain seq x y z
N GLU A 1 73.88 0.96 -4.05
CA GLU A 1 72.95 0.12 -3.25
C GLU A 1 71.47 0.36 -3.56
N LYS A 2 70.89 1.56 -3.31
CA LYS A 2 69.46 1.82 -3.56
C LYS A 2 69.01 1.56 -5.01
N ILE A 3 69.79 1.99 -6.00
CA ILE A 3 69.50 1.81 -7.44
C ILE A 3 69.50 0.31 -7.81
N GLN A 4 70.45 -0.46 -7.28
CA GLN A 4 70.56 -1.89 -7.54
C GLN A 4 69.38 -2.67 -6.95
N LYS A 5 68.89 -2.26 -5.76
CA LYS A 5 67.70 -2.83 -5.12
C LYS A 5 66.42 -2.51 -5.90
N LEU A 6 66.28 -1.28 -6.40
CA LEU A 6 65.19 -0.87 -7.28
C LEU A 6 65.21 -1.68 -8.59
N TYR A 7 66.37 -1.85 -9.22
CA TYR A 7 66.52 -2.64 -10.44
C TYR A 7 66.13 -4.11 -10.26
N LEU A 8 66.58 -4.74 -9.17
CA LEU A 8 66.18 -6.13 -8.86
C LEU A 8 64.66 -6.24 -8.65
N SER A 9 64.09 -5.30 -7.89
CA SER A 9 62.65 -5.29 -7.63
C SER A 9 61.83 -5.09 -8.90
N THR A 10 62.28 -4.23 -9.83
CA THR A 10 61.60 -4.04 -11.12
C THR A 10 61.72 -5.29 -11.99
N PHE A 11 62.88 -5.95 -11.99
CA PHE A 11 63.10 -7.17 -12.76
C PHE A 11 62.26 -8.35 -12.24
N GLU A 12 62.15 -8.50 -10.91
CA GLU A 12 61.28 -9.51 -10.29
C GLU A 12 59.79 -9.23 -10.56
N ALA A 13 59.37 -7.97 -10.50
CA ALA A 13 58.01 -7.57 -10.84
C ALA A 13 57.69 -7.83 -12.32
N GLU A 14 58.62 -7.53 -13.24
CA GLU A 14 58.47 -7.79 -14.67
C GLU A 14 58.33 -9.29 -14.96
N LYS A 15 59.15 -10.12 -14.31
CA LYS A 15 59.05 -11.58 -14.39
C LYS A 15 57.71 -12.10 -13.84
N ALA A 16 57.24 -11.56 -12.72
CA ALA A 16 55.95 -11.91 -12.15
C ALA A 16 54.80 -11.51 -13.09
N SER A 17 54.88 -10.33 -13.71
CA SER A 17 53.91 -9.85 -14.70
C SER A 17 53.83 -10.78 -15.91
N HIS A 18 54.98 -11.22 -16.43
CA HIS A 18 55.00 -12.18 -17.55
C HIS A 18 54.38 -13.54 -17.19
N GLU A 19 54.56 -14.03 -15.96
CA GLU A 19 53.91 -15.26 -15.52
C GLU A 19 52.40 -15.09 -15.36
N ILE A 20 51.94 -13.94 -14.87
CA ILE A 20 50.52 -13.60 -14.79
C ILE A 20 49.90 -13.54 -16.19
N GLU A 21 50.55 -12.88 -17.15
CA GLU A 21 50.09 -12.83 -18.54
C GLU A 21 49.98 -14.23 -19.15
N ARG A 22 50.96 -15.11 -18.88
CA ARG A 22 50.90 -16.51 -19.31
C ARG A 22 49.72 -17.27 -18.71
N GLN A 23 49.41 -17.04 -17.43
CA GLN A 23 48.27 -17.65 -16.76
C GLN A 23 46.94 -17.12 -17.28
N LEU A 24 46.85 -15.81 -17.54
CA LEU A 24 45.66 -15.18 -18.14
C LEU A 24 45.33 -15.78 -19.50
N LEU A 25 46.33 -15.89 -20.39
CA LEU A 25 46.15 -16.52 -21.70
C LEU A 25 45.64 -17.97 -21.60
N SER A 26 46.10 -18.71 -20.58
CA SER A 26 45.60 -20.07 -20.33
C SER A 26 44.16 -20.09 -19.86
N VAL A 27 43.73 -19.11 -19.05
CA VAL A 27 42.34 -19.00 -18.57
C VAL A 27 41.42 -18.54 -19.70
N GLU A 28 41.85 -17.58 -20.51
CA GLU A 28 41.11 -17.12 -21.70
C GLU A 28 40.87 -18.29 -22.66
N SER A 29 41.92 -19.07 -22.97
CA SER A 29 41.77 -20.26 -23.80
C SER A 29 40.79 -21.29 -23.21
N GLN A 30 40.75 -21.46 -21.88
CA GLN A 30 39.78 -22.35 -21.23
C GLN A 30 38.35 -21.80 -21.26
N GLN A 31 38.19 -20.47 -21.16
CA GLN A 31 36.89 -19.80 -21.30
C GLN A 31 36.35 -19.96 -22.71
N ASP A 32 37.19 -19.80 -23.74
CA ASP A 32 36.82 -20.02 -25.14
C ASP A 32 36.37 -21.48 -25.37
N GLU A 33 37.12 -22.45 -24.85
CA GLU A 33 36.74 -23.87 -24.93
C GLU A 33 35.39 -24.15 -24.23
N LEU A 34 35.18 -23.59 -23.04
CA LEU A 34 33.92 -23.71 -22.31
C LEU A 34 32.76 -23.09 -23.09
N GLU A 35 32.97 -21.94 -23.72
CA GLU A 35 31.98 -21.28 -24.57
C GLU A 35 31.61 -22.15 -25.78
N GLU A 36 32.60 -22.76 -26.45
CA GLU A 36 32.36 -23.71 -27.54
C GLU A 36 31.59 -24.96 -27.07
N TRP A 37 31.91 -25.49 -25.88
CA TRP A 37 31.15 -26.59 -25.29
C TRP A 37 29.71 -26.18 -24.98
N LEU A 38 29.51 -24.99 -24.40
CA LEU A 38 28.18 -24.46 -24.07
C LEU A 38 27.33 -24.29 -25.33
N ASN A 39 27.91 -23.70 -26.38
CA ASN A 39 27.27 -23.53 -27.68
C ASN A 39 26.89 -24.87 -28.32
N ARG A 40 27.76 -25.88 -28.23
CA ARG A 40 27.46 -27.24 -28.71
C ARG A 40 26.33 -27.89 -27.93
N TYR A 41 26.38 -27.86 -26.59
CA TYR A 41 25.29 -28.41 -25.77
C TYR A 41 23.97 -27.69 -26.00
N GLU A 42 23.98 -26.36 -26.14
CA GLU A 42 22.77 -25.59 -26.46
C GLU A 42 22.22 -25.99 -27.84
N GLY A 43 23.09 -26.21 -28.83
CA GLY A 43 22.74 -26.73 -30.14
C GLY A 43 22.14 -28.14 -30.08
N GLU A 44 22.77 -29.05 -29.35
CA GLU A 44 22.28 -30.43 -29.15
C GLU A 44 20.94 -30.46 -28.41
N VAL A 45 20.76 -29.61 -27.39
CA VAL A 45 19.49 -29.45 -26.69
C VAL A 45 18.43 -28.92 -27.65
N LYS A 46 18.72 -27.87 -28.42
CA LYS A 46 17.80 -27.33 -29.45
C LYS A 46 17.46 -28.37 -30.51
N GLU A 47 18.42 -29.17 -30.95
CA GLU A 47 18.19 -30.26 -31.90
C GLU A 47 17.32 -31.35 -31.28
N MET A 48 17.63 -31.82 -30.07
CA MET A 48 16.83 -32.82 -29.36
C MET A 48 15.39 -32.33 -29.13
N PHE A 49 15.21 -31.08 -28.72
CA PHE A 49 13.89 -30.45 -28.63
C PHE A 49 13.20 -30.43 -30.01
N SER A 50 13.88 -29.98 -31.06
CA SER A 50 13.28 -29.91 -32.41
C SER A 50 12.93 -31.29 -32.97
N ARG A 51 13.74 -32.31 -32.66
CA ARG A 51 13.61 -33.70 -33.14
C ARG A 51 12.55 -34.47 -32.35
N GLN A 52 12.41 -34.19 -31.05
CA GLN A 52 11.37 -34.74 -30.20
C GLN A 52 10.02 -34.04 -30.40
N MET A 53 10.01 -32.77 -30.82
CA MET A 53 8.81 -31.94 -31.07
C MET A 53 8.30 -32.03 -32.52
N GLY A 54 8.61 -33.12 -33.24
CA GLY A 54 8.07 -33.39 -34.57
C GLY A 54 6.60 -33.82 -34.58
N GLN A 55 5.97 -34.07 -33.42
CA GLN A 55 4.57 -34.46 -33.32
C GLN A 55 3.95 -33.94 -32.02
N GLY A 56 3.13 -32.90 -32.14
CA GLY A 56 2.02 -32.62 -31.22
C GLY A 56 2.39 -32.07 -29.84
N GLU A 57 1.76 -30.95 -29.50
CA GLU A 57 1.76 -30.27 -28.19
C GLU A 57 3.09 -29.63 -27.77
N THR A 58 3.11 -28.32 -27.96
CA THR A 58 4.02 -27.37 -27.30
C THR A 58 4.00 -27.58 -25.78
N LEU A 59 4.83 -28.48 -25.27
CA LEU A 59 5.24 -28.50 -23.87
C LEU A 59 6.16 -27.30 -23.65
N ALA A 60 5.56 -26.16 -23.35
CA ALA A 60 6.26 -25.00 -22.81
C ALA A 60 7.03 -25.47 -21.57
N GLY A 61 8.35 -25.26 -21.54
CA GLY A 61 9.15 -25.64 -20.39
C GLY A 61 8.61 -24.99 -19.10
N PRO A 62 8.82 -25.59 -17.92
CA PRO A 62 8.33 -25.07 -16.63
C PRO A 62 8.76 -23.61 -16.39
N ASP A 63 9.86 -23.18 -17.00
CA ASP A 63 10.36 -21.82 -16.93
C ASP A 63 9.50 -20.81 -17.71
N GLN A 64 8.98 -21.20 -18.86
CA GLN A 64 8.12 -20.35 -19.69
C GLN A 64 6.71 -20.25 -19.11
N GLU A 65 6.23 -21.30 -18.43
CA GLU A 65 4.97 -21.26 -17.68
C GLU A 65 5.09 -20.38 -16.42
N ARG A 66 6.23 -20.43 -15.72
CA ARG A 66 6.55 -19.48 -14.65
C ARG A 66 6.59 -18.04 -15.16
N GLU A 67 7.30 -17.78 -16.26
CA GLU A 67 7.39 -16.44 -16.85
C GLU A 67 6.01 -15.90 -17.25
N ARG A 68 5.15 -16.74 -17.87
CA ARG A 68 3.76 -16.36 -18.18
C ARG A 68 2.95 -16.04 -16.93
N THR A 69 3.12 -16.84 -15.88
CA THR A 69 2.44 -16.65 -14.60
C THR A 69 2.88 -15.34 -13.94
N TYR A 70 4.17 -15.05 -13.91
CA TYR A 70 4.68 -13.77 -13.39
C TYR A 70 4.21 -12.57 -14.22
N LYS A 71 4.23 -12.65 -15.55
CA LYS A 71 3.70 -11.59 -16.42
C LYS A 71 2.20 -11.37 -16.23
N LEU A 72 1.44 -12.44 -16.00
CA LEU A 72 0.01 -12.33 -15.70
C LEU A 72 -0.20 -11.66 -14.34
N ALA A 73 0.57 -12.06 -13.32
CA ALA A 73 0.52 -11.46 -11.99
C ALA A 73 0.84 -9.96 -12.06
N GLU A 74 1.91 -9.57 -12.77
CA GLU A 74 2.29 -8.17 -12.97
C GLU A 74 1.16 -7.36 -13.64
N LYS A 75 0.53 -7.88 -14.69
CA LYS A 75 -0.62 -7.24 -15.34
C LYS A 75 -1.82 -7.12 -14.41
N LEU A 76 -2.09 -8.13 -13.58
CA LEU A 76 -3.17 -8.09 -12.60
C LEU A 76 -2.91 -7.02 -11.55
N THR A 77 -1.68 -6.91 -11.04
CA THR A 77 -1.28 -5.85 -10.10
C THR A 77 -1.46 -4.47 -10.72
N GLN A 78 -1.00 -4.25 -11.96
CA GLN A 78 -1.20 -2.98 -12.67
C GLN A 78 -2.68 -2.63 -12.84
N HIS A 79 -3.52 -3.62 -13.17
CA HIS A 79 -4.96 -3.41 -13.33
C HIS A 79 -5.66 -3.15 -11.99
N LEU A 80 -5.17 -3.72 -10.89
CA LEU A 80 -5.66 -3.44 -9.54
C LEU A 80 -5.29 -2.03 -9.09
N ASP A 81 -4.08 -1.57 -9.38
CA ASP A 81 -3.66 -0.18 -9.13
C ASP A 81 -4.53 0.81 -9.90
N GLU A 82 -4.79 0.54 -11.17
CA GLU A 82 -5.65 1.37 -12.01
C GLU A 82 -7.08 1.40 -11.48
N LYS A 83 -7.64 0.24 -11.14
CA LYS A 83 -8.98 0.14 -10.53
C LYS A 83 -9.07 0.89 -9.21
N SER A 84 -8.07 0.75 -8.33
CA SER A 84 -8.02 1.46 -7.04
C SER A 84 -7.99 2.98 -7.25
N ARG A 85 -7.17 3.44 -8.20
CA ARG A 85 -7.10 4.85 -8.60
C ARG A 85 -8.42 5.37 -9.16
N ASP A 86 -9.12 4.60 -9.99
CA ASP A 86 -10.38 5.02 -10.59
C ASP A 86 -11.54 5.03 -9.59
N LEU A 87 -11.58 4.08 -8.66
CA LEU A 87 -12.54 4.10 -7.55
C LEU A 87 -12.29 5.31 -6.63
N SER A 88 -11.03 5.66 -6.36
CA SER A 88 -10.68 6.88 -5.63
C SER A 88 -11.21 8.13 -6.34
N LYS A 89 -10.99 8.26 -7.66
CA LYS A 89 -11.50 9.40 -8.45
C LYS A 89 -13.03 9.47 -8.44
N MET A 90 -13.72 8.33 -8.50
CA MET A 90 -15.18 8.27 -8.38
C MET A 90 -15.66 8.77 -7.01
N GLY A 91 -14.98 8.36 -5.93
CA GLY A 91 -15.22 8.87 -4.58
C GLY A 91 -15.07 10.39 -4.51
N ASP A 92 -13.96 10.92 -5.03
CA ASP A 92 -13.68 12.36 -5.07
C ASP A 92 -14.72 13.13 -5.91
N TYR A 93 -15.13 12.60 -7.06
CA TYR A 93 -16.15 13.21 -7.90
C TYR A 93 -17.49 13.34 -7.16
N HIS A 94 -17.92 12.28 -6.47
CA HIS A 94 -19.15 12.30 -5.68
C HIS A 94 -19.04 13.18 -4.43
N ARG A 95 -17.85 13.30 -3.84
CA ARG A 95 -17.56 14.26 -2.77
C ARG A 95 -17.76 15.69 -3.24
N TYR A 96 -17.16 16.07 -4.37
CA TYR A 96 -17.36 17.40 -4.95
C TYR A 96 -18.82 17.67 -5.30
N LEU A 97 -19.56 16.69 -5.80
CA LEU A 97 -21.01 16.83 -6.02
C LEU A 97 -21.78 17.06 -4.71
N ALA A 98 -21.39 16.41 -3.61
CA ALA A 98 -22.04 16.55 -2.31
C ALA A 98 -21.77 17.92 -1.66
N GLU A 99 -20.63 18.55 -1.92
CA GLU A 99 -20.28 19.89 -1.42
C GLU A 99 -21.29 20.95 -1.86
N PHE A 100 -21.74 20.90 -3.11
CA PHE A 100 -22.67 21.90 -3.70
C PHE A 100 -24.14 21.46 -3.68
N ALA A 101 -24.41 20.18 -3.41
CA ALA A 101 -25.77 19.67 -3.36
C ALA A 101 -26.48 20.06 -2.04
N ILE A 102 -27.81 20.16 -2.10
CA ILE A 102 -28.67 20.53 -0.96
C ILE A 102 -29.78 19.49 -0.82
N GLY A 103 -30.16 19.19 0.44
CA GLY A 103 -31.24 18.26 0.76
C GLY A 103 -30.93 16.83 0.33
N ASP A 104 -31.92 16.13 -0.22
CA ASP A 104 -31.82 14.71 -0.56
C ASP A 104 -30.70 14.41 -1.56
N ARG A 105 -30.43 15.33 -2.50
CA ARG A 105 -29.33 15.16 -3.48
C ARG A 105 -27.94 15.17 -2.84
N ARG A 106 -27.76 15.86 -1.70
CA ARG A 106 -26.50 15.81 -0.94
C ARG A 106 -26.32 14.44 -0.31
N LYS A 107 -27.38 13.90 0.27
CA LYS A 107 -27.38 12.58 0.91
C LYS A 107 -27.08 11.47 -0.11
N ASP A 108 -27.79 11.46 -1.24
CA ASP A 108 -27.56 10.47 -2.30
C ASP A 108 -26.13 10.51 -2.86
N SER A 109 -25.54 11.70 -3.00
CA SER A 109 -24.15 11.84 -3.48
C SER A 109 -23.14 11.42 -2.41
N ALA A 110 -23.40 11.75 -1.15
CA ALA A 110 -22.57 11.32 -0.03
C ALA A 110 -22.58 9.79 0.12
N ASP A 111 -23.74 9.15 0.01
CA ASP A 111 -23.88 7.69 0.10
C ASP A 111 -23.10 6.98 -1.01
N LYS A 112 -23.16 7.49 -2.25
CA LYS A 112 -22.36 6.96 -3.38
C LYS A 112 -20.86 7.17 -3.20
N SER A 113 -20.45 8.33 -2.68
CA SER A 113 -19.05 8.60 -2.36
C SER A 113 -18.53 7.65 -1.29
N LEU A 114 -19.32 7.42 -0.24
CA LEU A 114 -19.01 6.50 0.85
C LEU A 114 -18.85 5.06 0.35
N GLU A 115 -19.75 4.59 -0.52
CA GLU A 115 -19.66 3.25 -1.12
C GLU A 115 -18.38 3.10 -1.97
N ALA A 116 -18.08 4.10 -2.80
CA ALA A 116 -16.88 4.10 -3.63
C ALA A 116 -15.58 4.08 -2.80
N TYR A 117 -15.47 4.93 -1.77
CA TYR A 117 -14.30 4.96 -0.89
C TYR A 117 -14.13 3.67 -0.09
N LYS A 118 -15.21 3.06 0.39
CA LYS A 118 -15.17 1.76 1.08
C LYS A 118 -14.65 0.66 0.16
N ALA A 119 -15.21 0.56 -1.04
CA ALA A 119 -14.78 -0.44 -2.03
C ALA A 119 -13.31 -0.24 -2.43
N ALA A 120 -12.88 1.01 -2.63
CA ALA A 120 -11.48 1.32 -2.92
C ALA A 120 -10.56 0.93 -1.76
N THR A 121 -10.99 1.18 -0.51
CA THR A 121 -10.16 0.96 0.68
C THR A 121 -10.00 -0.53 0.95
N GLU A 122 -11.06 -1.32 0.75
CA GLU A 122 -10.99 -2.79 0.85
C GLU A 122 -9.97 -3.37 -0.12
N VAL A 123 -10.04 -2.97 -1.40
CA VAL A 123 -9.06 -3.42 -2.41
C VAL A 123 -7.65 -2.92 -2.07
N ALA A 124 -7.49 -1.67 -1.65
CA ALA A 124 -6.18 -1.14 -1.30
C ALA A 124 -5.57 -1.83 -0.08
N GLN A 125 -6.38 -2.26 0.89
CA GLN A 125 -5.90 -2.94 2.10
C GLN A 125 -5.38 -4.35 1.82
N THR A 126 -5.96 -5.06 0.84
CA THR A 126 -5.53 -6.42 0.50
C THR A 126 -4.37 -6.44 -0.48
N GLU A 127 -4.33 -5.50 -1.43
CA GLU A 127 -3.40 -5.55 -2.56
C GLU A 127 -2.18 -4.63 -2.40
N LEU A 128 -2.26 -3.58 -1.58
CA LEU A 128 -1.23 -2.54 -1.51
C LEU A 128 -0.62 -2.44 -0.11
N PRO A 129 0.71 -2.28 0.00
CA PRO A 129 1.34 -2.05 1.30
C PRO A 129 0.87 -0.73 1.93
N PRO A 130 0.87 -0.60 3.26
CA PRO A 130 0.44 0.62 3.97
C PRO A 130 1.15 1.90 3.52
N THR A 131 2.38 1.78 3.04
CA THR A 131 3.19 2.89 2.54
C THR A 131 2.91 3.27 1.10
N HIS A 132 2.08 2.52 0.36
CA HIS A 132 1.85 2.78 -1.05
C HIS A 132 1.13 4.14 -1.27
N PRO A 133 1.59 5.01 -2.20
CA PRO A 133 0.99 6.33 -2.42
C PRO A 133 -0.51 6.30 -2.70
N ILE A 134 -1.01 5.28 -3.42
CA ILE A 134 -2.44 5.15 -3.73
C ILE A 134 -3.24 4.87 -2.45
N ARG A 135 -2.75 3.96 -1.58
CA ARG A 135 -3.44 3.60 -0.34
C ARG A 135 -3.42 4.78 0.66
N LEU A 136 -2.29 5.46 0.77
CA LEU A 136 -2.15 6.67 1.58
C LEU A 136 -3.06 7.80 1.08
N GLY A 137 -3.06 8.06 -0.24
CA GLY A 137 -3.88 9.10 -0.84
C GLY A 137 -5.38 8.83 -0.67
N LEU A 138 -5.78 7.57 -0.75
CA LEU A 138 -7.15 7.14 -0.50
C LEU A 138 -7.56 7.40 0.96
N ALA A 139 -6.72 7.05 1.93
CA ALA A 139 -6.99 7.32 3.34
C ALA A 139 -7.07 8.82 3.63
N LEU A 140 -6.21 9.62 3.01
CA LEU A 140 -6.27 11.08 3.07
C LEU A 140 -7.62 11.60 2.56
N ASN A 141 -8.00 11.26 1.33
CA ASN A 141 -9.24 11.76 0.73
C ASN A 141 -10.48 11.27 1.51
N PHE A 142 -10.46 10.03 1.98
CA PHE A 142 -11.57 9.47 2.74
C PHE A 142 -11.69 10.09 4.13
N SER A 143 -10.59 10.42 4.80
CA SER A 143 -10.63 11.16 6.08
C SER A 143 -11.21 12.56 5.90
N VAL A 144 -10.83 13.29 4.85
CA VAL A 144 -11.42 14.60 4.50
C VAL A 144 -12.91 14.46 4.21
N PHE A 145 -13.34 13.41 3.50
CA PHE A 145 -14.76 13.15 3.27
C PHE A 145 -15.55 12.94 4.57
N TYR A 146 -15.02 12.17 5.53
CA TYR A 146 -15.65 12.02 6.85
C TYR A 146 -15.77 13.36 7.59
N TYR A 147 -14.74 14.21 7.49
CA TYR A 147 -14.71 15.49 8.16
C TYR A 147 -15.68 16.50 7.51
N GLU A 148 -15.57 16.74 6.20
CA GLU A 148 -16.26 17.83 5.51
C GLU A 148 -17.68 17.48 5.04
N ILE A 149 -17.93 16.22 4.65
CA ILE A 149 -19.22 15.82 4.08
C ILE A 149 -20.13 15.21 5.14
N LEU A 150 -19.59 14.24 5.89
CA LEU A 150 -20.35 13.51 6.91
C LEU A 150 -20.33 14.19 8.29
N ASN A 151 -19.52 15.23 8.47
CA ASN A 151 -19.38 15.96 9.73
C ASN A 151 -19.09 15.03 10.92
N ALA A 152 -18.22 14.04 10.69
CA ALA A 152 -17.81 13.01 11.63
C ALA A 152 -16.31 13.12 11.95
N PRO A 153 -15.90 14.14 12.74
CA PRO A 153 -14.48 14.45 12.99
C PRO A 153 -13.74 13.31 13.70
N ASP A 154 -14.40 12.61 14.64
CA ASP A 154 -13.80 11.46 15.34
C ASP A 154 -13.38 10.36 14.37
N GLN A 155 -14.24 10.03 13.40
CA GLN A 155 -13.97 9.00 12.40
C GLN A 155 -12.88 9.46 11.42
N ALA A 156 -12.90 10.73 11.01
CA ALA A 156 -11.87 11.31 10.15
C ALA A 156 -10.49 11.24 10.80
N CYS A 157 -10.38 11.68 12.06
CA CYS A 157 -9.14 11.64 12.83
C CYS A 157 -8.66 10.20 13.07
N HIS A 158 -9.56 9.28 13.39
CA HIS A 158 -9.21 7.88 13.57
C HIS A 158 -8.62 7.26 12.28
N LEU A 159 -9.30 7.46 11.14
CA LEU A 159 -8.86 6.93 9.85
C LEU A 159 -7.50 7.51 9.42
N ALA A 160 -7.34 8.84 9.52
CA ALA A 160 -6.10 9.51 9.16
C ALA A 160 -4.94 9.07 10.06
N LYS A 161 -5.19 8.94 11.36
CA LYS A 161 -4.17 8.50 12.33
C LYS A 161 -3.77 7.04 12.09
N GLN A 162 -4.74 6.15 11.88
CA GLN A 162 -4.45 4.75 11.60
C GLN A 162 -3.59 4.61 10.34
N ALA A 163 -3.95 5.26 9.24
CA ALA A 163 -3.18 5.20 8.00
C ALA A 163 -1.76 5.77 8.16
N PHE A 164 -1.60 6.82 8.96
CA PHE A 164 -0.30 7.39 9.28
C PHE A 164 0.56 6.43 10.12
N ASP A 165 0.00 5.87 11.19
CA ASP A 165 0.69 4.95 12.10
C ASP A 165 1.09 3.65 11.38
N ASP A 166 0.20 3.07 10.57
CA ASP A 166 0.47 1.89 9.74
C ASP A 166 1.62 2.13 8.74
N ALA A 167 1.64 3.31 8.12
CA ALA A 167 2.71 3.66 7.17
C ALA A 167 4.05 3.97 7.85
N ILE A 168 4.04 4.52 9.07
CA ILE A 168 5.27 4.70 9.86
C ILE A 168 5.87 3.35 10.25
N ALA A 169 5.03 2.36 10.61
CA ALA A 169 5.48 1.03 11.00
C ALA A 169 6.23 0.28 9.88
N GLU A 170 5.91 0.59 8.62
CA GLU A 170 6.50 -0.04 7.43
C GLU A 170 7.29 0.95 6.56
N LEU A 171 7.69 2.12 7.09
CA LEU A 171 8.35 3.17 6.31
C LEU A 171 9.67 2.68 5.67
N ASP A 172 10.34 1.74 6.31
CA ASP A 172 11.60 1.15 5.84
C ASP A 172 11.45 0.30 4.56
N THR A 173 10.22 -0.06 4.18
CA THR A 173 9.94 -0.89 2.99
C THR A 173 9.64 -0.06 1.73
N LEU A 174 9.69 1.27 1.81
CA LEU A 174 9.39 2.16 0.68
C LEU A 174 10.43 2.08 -0.43
N SER A 175 9.95 2.02 -1.67
CA SER A 175 10.82 2.13 -2.85
C SER A 175 11.25 3.59 -3.08
N GLU A 176 12.45 3.80 -3.60
CA GLU A 176 12.96 5.16 -3.91
C GLU A 176 12.05 5.92 -4.89
N GLU A 177 11.38 5.21 -5.80
CA GLU A 177 10.45 5.78 -6.77
C GLU A 177 9.21 6.40 -6.12
N SER A 178 8.69 5.77 -5.06
CA SER A 178 7.46 6.18 -4.38
C SER A 178 7.69 6.94 -3.08
N TYR A 179 8.94 7.02 -2.60
CA TYR A 179 9.30 7.65 -1.33
C TYR A 179 8.86 9.11 -1.22
N LYS A 180 9.06 9.90 -2.28
CA LYS A 180 8.69 11.33 -2.29
C LYS A 180 7.18 11.55 -2.19
N ASP A 181 6.42 10.77 -2.95
CA ASP A 181 4.95 10.90 -2.97
C ASP A 181 4.34 10.41 -1.66
N SER A 182 4.80 9.27 -1.15
CA SER A 182 4.31 8.70 0.11
C SER A 182 4.60 9.62 1.29
N THR A 183 5.82 10.14 1.40
CA THR A 183 6.19 11.08 2.48
C THR A 183 5.43 12.40 2.40
N LEU A 184 5.15 12.90 1.19
CA LEU A 184 4.31 14.08 1.00
C LEU A 184 2.87 13.83 1.50
N ILE A 185 2.27 12.68 1.16
CA ILE A 185 0.90 12.35 1.59
C ILE A 185 0.84 12.13 3.10
N MET A 186 1.83 11.47 3.70
CA MET A 186 1.93 11.30 5.16
C MET A 186 2.03 12.65 5.87
N GLN A 187 2.77 13.60 5.29
CA GLN A 187 2.85 14.96 5.81
C GLN A 187 1.48 15.66 5.79
N LEU A 188 0.72 15.52 4.70
CA LEU A 188 -0.65 16.05 4.60
C LEU A 188 -1.60 15.43 5.63
N LEU A 189 -1.52 14.12 5.86
CA LEU A 189 -2.29 13.43 6.91
C LEU A 189 -1.97 14.02 8.30
N ARG A 190 -0.70 14.24 8.61
CA ARG A 190 -0.27 14.85 9.87
C ARG A 190 -0.78 16.28 10.03
N ASP A 191 -0.73 17.06 8.95
CA ASP A 191 -1.16 18.46 8.97
C ASP A 191 -2.69 18.56 9.16
N ASN A 192 -3.46 17.70 8.50
CA ASN A 192 -4.91 17.58 8.70
C ASN A 192 -5.26 17.18 10.14
N LEU A 193 -4.60 16.17 10.71
CA LEU A 193 -4.80 15.78 12.10
C LEU A 193 -4.51 16.92 13.08
N THR A 194 -3.44 17.69 12.83
CA THR A 194 -3.10 18.85 13.65
C THR A 194 -4.16 19.93 13.55
N LEU A 195 -4.68 20.21 12.36
CA LEU A 195 -5.74 21.19 12.13
C LEU A 195 -7.03 20.80 12.87
N TRP A 196 -7.45 19.55 12.76
CA TRP A 196 -8.72 19.09 13.32
C TRP A 196 -8.68 19.00 14.85
N THR A 197 -7.56 18.55 15.42
CA THR A 197 -7.39 18.44 16.88
C THR A 197 -7.09 19.77 17.56
N SER A 198 -6.51 20.75 16.86
CA SER A 198 -6.32 22.10 17.40
C SER A 198 -7.62 22.91 17.46
N SER A 199 -8.59 22.61 16.60
CA SER A 199 -9.92 23.25 16.57
C SER A 199 -10.78 22.90 17.79
N GLU A 200 -10.54 21.75 18.42
CA GLU A 200 -11.23 21.29 19.64
C GLU A 200 -10.66 21.89 20.93
N ALA A 201 -9.48 22.52 20.88
CA ALA A 201 -8.81 23.12 22.03
C ALA A 201 -9.27 24.56 22.34
N GLU A 202 -10.08 25.16 21.47
CA GLU A 202 -10.76 26.44 21.72
C GLU A 202 -12.14 26.15 22.35
N PRO A 203 -12.42 26.56 23.61
CA PRO A 203 -13.74 26.37 24.19
C PRO A 203 -14.75 27.16 23.35
N ALA A 204 -15.80 26.47 22.88
CA ALA A 204 -16.93 27.03 22.16
C ALA A 204 -17.45 28.30 22.86
N GLN A 205 -17.10 29.47 22.32
CA GLN A 205 -17.79 30.71 22.65
C GLN A 205 -19.14 30.68 21.95
N THR A 206 -20.15 30.29 22.73
CA THR A 206 -21.56 30.49 22.46
C THR A 206 -21.85 31.97 22.18
N GLY A 207 -22.10 32.31 20.91
CA GLY A 207 -22.74 33.55 20.48
C GLY A 207 -24.18 33.30 20.13
N SER A 208 -25.06 33.39 21.13
CA SER A 208 -26.52 33.36 21.02
C SER A 208 -27.04 34.48 20.11
N GLY A 209 -27.83 34.10 19.10
CA GLY A 209 -28.75 34.99 18.38
C GLY A 209 -30.13 34.34 18.35
N GLU A 210 -31.02 34.84 19.19
CA GLU A 210 -32.39 34.36 19.43
C GLU A 210 -33.28 34.32 18.18
N SER A 211 -34.09 33.28 18.06
CA SER A 211 -35.54 33.46 17.86
C SER A 211 -36.29 32.22 18.38
N ALA A 212 -36.81 32.34 19.60
CA ALA A 212 -37.71 31.37 20.20
C ALA A 212 -39.15 31.66 19.76
N ALA A 213 -39.83 30.63 19.24
CA ALA A 213 -41.29 30.55 19.18
C ALA A 213 -41.74 29.42 20.12
N PRO A 214 -42.65 29.65 21.09
CA PRO A 214 -43.01 28.64 22.06
C PRO A 214 -44.12 27.72 21.50
N LYS A 215 -43.91 26.40 21.59
CA LYS A 215 -44.99 25.40 21.47
C LYS A 215 -45.26 24.80 22.85
N GLU A 216 -46.52 24.90 23.23
CA GLU A 216 -47.14 24.39 24.45
C GLU A 216 -46.87 22.90 24.67
N ALA A 217 -46.50 22.54 25.90
CA ALA A 217 -46.46 21.16 26.39
C ALA A 217 -47.64 20.92 27.33
N ALA A 218 -48.46 19.92 27.02
CA ALA A 218 -49.45 19.36 27.93
C ALA A 218 -48.77 18.43 28.96
N PRO A 219 -49.25 18.37 30.21
CA PRO A 219 -48.60 17.59 31.26
C PRO A 219 -49.07 16.13 31.23
N GLU A 220 -48.13 15.18 31.16
CA GLU A 220 -48.40 13.78 31.41
C GLU A 220 -48.12 13.47 32.90
N ALA A 221 -49.09 12.80 33.52
CA ALA A 221 -49.19 12.62 34.94
C ALA A 221 -48.21 11.56 35.48
N THR A 222 -47.74 11.85 36.68
CA THR A 222 -47.05 10.97 37.62
C THR A 222 -47.86 9.72 37.98
N GLU A 223 -47.23 8.55 37.97
CA GLU A 223 -47.49 7.51 38.97
C GLU A 223 -46.19 6.74 39.30
N ALA A 224 -45.92 6.59 40.59
CA ALA A 224 -44.79 5.90 41.18
C ALA A 224 -45.29 4.64 41.92
N PRO A 225 -44.44 3.84 42.61
CA PRO A 225 -44.10 2.49 42.20
C PRO A 225 -44.62 1.40 43.17
N ALA A 226 -44.50 0.12 42.79
CA ALA A 226 -44.57 -0.98 43.75
C ALA A 226 -43.61 -2.12 43.37
N ALA A 227 -42.74 -2.45 44.32
CA ALA A 227 -41.76 -3.52 44.30
C ALA A 227 -42.38 -4.90 44.59
N ALA A 228 -41.76 -5.98 44.10
CA ALA A 228 -41.40 -7.16 44.90
C ALA A 228 -40.67 -8.25 44.08
N ALA A 229 -39.45 -8.53 44.53
CA ALA A 229 -38.84 -9.85 44.74
C ALA A 229 -38.80 -10.91 43.62
N SER A 230 -37.58 -11.31 43.24
CA SER A 230 -37.17 -12.71 43.13
C SER A 230 -35.64 -12.78 43.21
N THR A 231 -35.13 -13.29 44.34
CA THR A 231 -33.72 -13.56 44.58
C THR A 231 -33.29 -14.86 43.92
N GLU A 232 -32.08 -14.77 43.37
CA GLU A 232 -31.26 -15.72 42.63
C GLU A 232 -30.92 -16.99 43.42
N GLU A 233 -31.05 -18.15 42.76
CA GLU A 233 -30.74 -19.48 43.25
C GLU A 233 -29.32 -19.88 42.79
N ALA A 234 -28.44 -20.20 43.74
CA ALA A 234 -27.09 -20.70 43.49
C ALA A 234 -27.01 -22.23 43.67
N PRO A 235 -26.14 -22.94 42.94
CA PRO A 235 -26.19 -24.39 42.80
C PRO A 235 -25.48 -25.13 43.95
N LYS A 236 -25.96 -26.34 44.27
CA LYS A 236 -25.30 -27.24 45.24
C LYS A 236 -24.75 -28.48 44.53
N ALA A 237 -23.47 -28.71 44.74
CA ALA A 237 -22.70 -29.85 44.25
C ALA A 237 -22.99 -31.14 45.03
N ALA A 238 -22.76 -32.24 44.31
CA ALA A 238 -22.42 -33.60 44.72
C ALA A 238 -22.25 -33.91 46.21
N GLU A 239 -22.98 -34.91 46.70
CA GLU A 239 -22.47 -36.26 47.05
C GLU A 239 -23.63 -37.25 47.18
#